data_AF-A0AAV6Z3R6-F1
#
_entry.id   AF-A0AAV6Z3R6-F1
#
_cell.length_a   1.000
_cell.length_b   1.000
_cell.length_c   1.000
_cell.angle_alpha   90.00
_cell.angle_beta   90.00
_cell.angle_gamma   90.00
#
_symmetry.space_group_name_H-M   'P 1'
#
loop_
_entity.id
_entity.type
_entity.pdbx_description
1 polymer ?
#
loop_
_entity_poly.entity_id
_entity_poly.type
_entity_poly.pdbx_seq_one_letter_code
_entity_poly.pdbx_strand_id
1 'polypeptide(L)'
;GKPVYAETTTAHATLNGLHYYHQEWSHAAAYVTVPPLRLDANTPNYIMSLLANDTLNVVASDHRTFTTKQKAMGKDDFTKIPHGVGGVQDRMSVIWERGVVGGKMDENRFVAVTSSNAAKIHNMYPRKGRIIPGADADVVVWDPEATRTISASTQIQGGDINLYENMRCHGVALVTISRGRVVYENGAFMCAEGSGSFFPMRTYPDYLYKKMIQKEKILSLKCVDRTPYQGDVAVVVNAGKKETGSPLADTPTRPSTRHGGVRDLHESSFSLSGAQIDDHVPKRASARILAPPGGRSSGIW
;
A
#
# COMPACT_ATOMS: atom_id res chain seq x y z
N GLY A 1 -3.04 -21.11 3.53
CA GLY A 1 -2.83 -19.67 3.81
C GLY A 1 -2.01 -19.03 2.72
N LYS A 2 -2.55 -18.03 2.02
CA LYS A 2 -1.76 -17.21 1.09
C LYS A 2 -0.70 -16.43 1.89
N PRO A 3 0.53 -16.22 1.38
CA PRO A 3 1.56 -15.45 2.07
C PRO A 3 1.27 -13.95 1.90
N VAL A 4 0.27 -13.45 2.63
CA VAL A 4 -0.14 -12.04 2.62
C VAL A 4 0.19 -11.44 3.97
N TYR A 5 0.84 -10.28 3.94
CA TYR A 5 1.10 -9.45 5.10
C TYR A 5 0.42 -8.13 4.87
N ALA A 6 -0.07 -7.53 5.95
CA ALA A 6 -0.85 -6.31 5.87
C ALA A 6 -0.42 -5.32 6.95
N GLU A 7 -0.41 -4.06 6.54
CA GLU A 7 -0.13 -2.91 7.39
C GLU A 7 -1.41 -2.07 7.52
N THR A 8 -1.57 -1.43 8.66
CA THR A 8 -2.54 -0.34 8.85
C THR A 8 -1.85 0.88 9.42
N THR A 9 -2.50 2.03 9.38
CA THR A 9 -1.99 3.26 10.00
C THR A 9 -2.63 3.49 11.35
N THR A 10 -1.95 4.28 12.19
CA THR A 10 -2.46 4.71 13.50
C THR A 10 -3.83 5.37 13.35
N ALA A 11 -4.00 6.25 12.35
CA ALA A 11 -5.24 6.94 12.08
C ALA A 11 -6.37 5.95 11.72
N HIS A 12 -6.14 5.00 10.81
CA HIS A 12 -7.16 4.01 10.43
C HIS A 12 -7.53 3.07 11.58
N ALA A 13 -6.57 2.75 12.45
CA ALA A 13 -6.81 1.87 13.59
C ALA A 13 -7.52 2.56 14.77
N THR A 14 -7.65 3.90 14.77
CA THR A 14 -8.15 4.64 15.96
C THR A 14 -9.14 5.76 15.68
N LEU A 15 -9.26 6.23 14.44
CA LEU A 15 -10.13 7.34 14.04
C LEU A 15 -11.13 6.90 12.96
N ASN A 16 -12.27 7.57 12.90
CA ASN A 16 -13.29 7.34 11.87
C ASN A 16 -13.47 8.57 10.96
N GLY A 17 -14.23 8.41 9.88
CA GLY A 17 -14.43 9.42 8.85
C GLY A 17 -15.40 10.54 9.22
N LEU A 18 -16.00 10.55 10.42
CA LEU A 18 -16.92 11.63 10.82
C LEU A 18 -16.23 12.99 10.86
N HIS A 19 -14.91 13.02 11.05
CA HIS A 19 -14.12 14.24 10.98
C HIS A 19 -14.21 14.96 9.63
N TYR A 20 -14.47 14.25 8.53
CA TYR A 20 -14.68 14.87 7.20
C TYR A 20 -15.93 15.74 7.12
N TYR A 21 -16.88 15.56 8.03
CA TYR A 21 -18.15 16.28 8.09
C TYR A 21 -18.16 17.34 9.20
N HIS A 22 -17.00 17.64 9.78
CA HIS A 22 -16.88 18.72 10.74
C HIS A 22 -17.21 20.07 10.09
N GLN A 23 -17.91 20.95 10.82
CA GLN A 23 -18.35 22.26 10.30
C GLN A 23 -17.16 23.15 9.90
N GLU A 24 -16.06 23.05 10.64
CA GLU A 24 -14.83 23.76 10.32
C GLU A 24 -14.06 23.04 9.21
N TRP A 25 -13.88 23.70 8.07
CA TRP A 25 -13.21 23.13 6.89
C TRP A 25 -11.76 22.72 7.16
N SER A 26 -11.01 23.52 7.94
CA SER A 26 -9.62 23.24 8.34
C SER A 26 -9.51 21.91 9.09
N HIS A 27 -10.42 21.67 10.04
CA HIS A 27 -10.54 20.39 10.75
C HIS A 27 -10.80 19.26 9.76
N ALA A 28 -11.82 19.37 8.91
CA ALA A 28 -12.15 18.30 7.95
C ALA A 28 -10.99 18.00 6.99
N ALA A 29 -10.32 19.03 6.47
CA ALA A 29 -9.19 18.92 5.57
C ALA A 29 -7.95 18.27 6.22
N ALA A 30 -7.75 18.46 7.53
CA ALA A 30 -6.63 17.88 8.27
C ALA A 30 -6.62 16.35 8.24
N TYR A 31 -7.79 15.70 8.18
CA TYR A 31 -7.93 14.24 8.17
C TYR A 31 -7.85 13.64 6.77
N VAL A 32 -7.74 14.47 5.71
CA VAL A 32 -7.72 14.00 4.32
C VAL A 32 -6.45 13.20 4.05
N THR A 33 -6.64 11.90 3.82
CA THR A 33 -5.61 10.92 3.47
C THR A 33 -6.19 9.83 2.56
N VAL A 34 -5.33 8.96 2.03
CA VAL A 34 -5.73 7.83 1.19
C VAL A 34 -5.09 6.52 1.66
N PRO A 35 -5.86 5.41 1.72
CA PRO A 35 -7.33 5.36 1.69
C PRO A 35 -7.97 6.29 2.75
N PRO A 36 -9.21 6.77 2.58
CA PRO A 36 -9.83 7.66 3.55
C PRO A 36 -10.23 6.91 4.82
N LEU A 37 -10.33 7.64 5.93
CA LEU A 37 -10.96 7.13 7.14
C LEU A 37 -12.41 6.74 6.84
N ARG A 38 -12.88 5.66 7.46
CA ARG A 38 -14.20 5.08 7.13
C ARG A 38 -15.27 5.65 8.05
N LEU A 39 -16.47 5.88 7.50
CA LEU A 39 -17.59 6.44 8.26
C LEU A 39 -18.12 5.50 9.33
N ASP A 40 -18.01 4.19 9.12
CA ASP A 40 -18.40 3.20 10.12
C ASP A 40 -17.54 3.33 11.38
N ALA A 41 -18.16 3.75 12.48
CA ALA A 41 -17.54 3.95 13.78
C ALA A 41 -16.94 2.67 14.37
N ASN A 42 -17.34 1.49 13.91
CA ASN A 42 -16.75 0.22 14.33
C ASN A 42 -15.43 -0.10 13.63
N THR A 43 -15.12 0.57 12.52
CA THR A 43 -13.90 0.30 11.72
C THR A 43 -12.62 0.32 12.56
N PRO A 44 -12.36 1.34 13.41
CA PRO A 44 -11.14 1.38 14.22
C PRO A 44 -11.03 0.18 15.18
N ASN A 45 -12.12 -0.12 15.89
CA ASN A 45 -12.19 -1.24 16.84
C ASN A 45 -11.96 -2.59 16.14
N TYR A 46 -12.50 -2.77 14.94
CA TYR A 46 -12.30 -3.97 14.14
C TYR A 46 -10.86 -4.08 13.65
N ILE A 47 -10.28 -3.01 13.10
CA ILE A 47 -8.87 -2.96 12.67
C ILE A 47 -7.93 -3.25 13.84
N MET A 48 -8.19 -2.70 15.03
CA MET A 48 -7.41 -3.00 16.23
C MET A 48 -7.49 -4.50 16.62
N SER A 49 -8.67 -5.11 16.46
CA SER A 49 -8.86 -6.54 16.70
C SER A 49 -8.10 -7.39 15.67
N LEU A 50 -8.01 -6.93 14.40
CA LEU A 50 -7.19 -7.58 13.37
C LEU A 50 -5.68 -7.43 13.63
N LEU A 51 -5.25 -6.32 14.24
CA LEU A 51 -3.88 -6.17 14.72
C LEU A 51 -3.60 -7.14 15.87
N ALA A 52 -4.54 -7.29 16.80
CA ALA A 52 -4.40 -8.22 17.93
C ALA A 52 -4.30 -9.68 17.49
N ASN A 53 -5.07 -10.09 16.48
CA ASN A 53 -5.13 -11.48 16.02
C ASN A 53 -4.13 -11.85 14.89
N ASP A 54 -3.22 -10.93 14.53
CA ASP A 54 -2.19 -11.11 13.50
C ASP A 54 -2.68 -11.26 12.05
N THR A 55 -3.95 -10.90 11.78
CA THR A 55 -4.42 -10.68 10.41
C THR A 55 -3.79 -9.43 9.81
N LEU A 56 -3.64 -8.37 10.62
CA LEU A 56 -2.79 -7.22 10.34
C LEU A 56 -1.52 -7.36 11.18
N ASN A 57 -0.36 -7.14 10.57
CA ASN A 57 0.93 -7.51 11.17
C ASN A 57 1.70 -6.30 11.72
N VAL A 58 1.53 -5.13 11.12
CA VAL A 58 2.30 -3.92 11.43
C VAL A 58 1.37 -2.71 11.51
N VAL A 59 1.67 -1.81 12.44
CA VAL A 59 1.07 -0.47 12.48
C VAL A 59 2.13 0.61 12.22
N ALA A 60 1.85 1.44 11.21
CA ALA A 60 2.66 2.59 10.82
C ALA A 60 1.93 3.91 11.10
N SER A 61 2.60 5.04 10.86
CA SER A 61 1.97 6.36 10.93
C SER A 61 1.49 6.88 9.58
N ASP A 62 2.13 6.44 8.48
CA ASP A 62 2.04 7.09 7.16
C ASP A 62 2.25 8.62 7.26
N HIS A 63 3.26 9.00 8.06
CA HIS A 63 3.49 10.39 8.44
C HIS A 63 3.85 11.25 7.23
N ARG A 64 2.94 12.15 6.87
CA ARG A 64 3.12 13.16 5.83
C ARG A 64 2.27 14.38 6.16
N THR A 65 2.84 15.31 6.91
CA THR A 65 2.11 16.46 7.44
C THR A 65 2.08 17.62 6.45
N PHE A 66 0.94 18.29 6.39
CA PHE A 66 0.77 19.56 5.72
C PHE A 66 0.15 20.54 6.70
N THR A 67 0.57 21.80 6.63
CA THR A 67 -0.09 22.89 7.35
C THR A 67 -1.50 23.12 6.81
N THR A 68 -2.37 23.76 7.59
CA THR A 68 -3.70 24.17 7.14
C THR A 68 -3.64 25.05 5.89
N LYS A 69 -2.62 25.92 5.80
CA LYS A 69 -2.37 26.75 4.61
C LYS A 69 -2.10 25.90 3.36
N GLN A 70 -1.31 24.83 3.48
CA GLN A 70 -1.07 23.91 2.37
C GLN A 70 -2.31 23.09 2.04
N LYS A 71 -3.07 22.65 3.04
CA LYS A 71 -4.35 21.95 2.83
C LYS A 71 -5.33 22.83 2.05
N ALA A 72 -5.33 24.15 2.30
CA ALA A 72 -6.21 25.13 1.66
C ALA A 72 -6.04 25.26 0.13
N MET A 73 -5.02 24.64 -0.47
CA MET A 73 -4.93 24.48 -1.93
C MET A 73 -6.18 23.81 -2.53
N GLY A 74 -6.88 22.96 -1.75
CA GLY A 74 -8.11 22.32 -2.17
C GLY A 74 -9.38 22.82 -1.47
N LYS A 75 -9.38 24.07 -0.98
CA LYS A 75 -10.55 24.63 -0.27
C LYS A 75 -11.85 24.60 -1.09
N ASP A 76 -11.75 24.79 -2.40
CA ASP A 76 -12.88 24.79 -3.34
C ASP A 76 -12.96 23.50 -4.18
N ASP A 77 -12.01 22.57 -4.02
CA ASP A 77 -11.89 21.32 -4.77
C ASP A 77 -11.12 20.29 -3.95
N PHE A 78 -11.82 19.32 -3.37
CA PHE A 78 -11.23 18.34 -2.46
C PHE A 78 -10.12 17.52 -3.11
N THR A 79 -10.14 17.35 -4.43
CA THR A 79 -9.14 16.58 -5.18
C THR A 79 -7.75 17.23 -5.16
N LYS A 80 -7.69 18.52 -4.82
CA LYS A 80 -6.45 19.31 -4.70
C LYS A 80 -5.95 19.42 -3.26
N ILE A 81 -6.68 18.88 -2.28
CA ILE A 81 -6.19 18.82 -0.91
C ILE A 81 -5.02 17.81 -0.87
N PRO A 82 -3.81 18.20 -0.46
CA PRO A 82 -2.70 17.28 -0.36
C PRO A 82 -3.02 16.18 0.66
N HIS A 83 -2.97 14.93 0.23
CA HIS A 83 -3.27 13.78 1.08
C HIS A 83 -2.13 13.56 2.07
N GLY A 84 -2.42 13.40 3.36
CA GLY A 84 -1.39 13.12 4.35
C GLY A 84 -1.74 13.65 5.73
N VAL A 85 -1.25 12.94 6.75
CA VAL A 85 -1.59 13.15 8.16
C VAL A 85 -0.36 13.03 9.07
N GLY A 86 -0.46 13.60 10.27
CA GLY A 86 0.51 13.47 11.36
C GLY A 86 0.34 12.18 12.15
N GLY A 87 1.36 11.78 12.92
CA GLY A 87 1.27 10.58 13.76
C GLY A 87 2.57 9.84 14.04
N VAL A 88 3.74 10.32 13.58
CA VAL A 88 5.02 9.65 13.88
C VAL A 88 5.33 9.68 15.38
N GLN A 89 5.03 10.81 16.04
CA GLN A 89 5.23 10.99 17.47
C GLN A 89 4.17 10.23 18.28
N ASP A 90 2.93 10.20 17.80
CA ASP A 90 1.80 9.72 18.59
C ASP A 90 1.53 8.22 18.48
N ARG A 91 2.04 7.56 17.42
CA ARG A 91 1.78 6.16 17.09
C ARG A 91 1.87 5.23 18.30
N MET A 92 2.94 5.31 19.10
CA MET A 92 3.13 4.37 20.20
C MET A 92 2.09 4.57 21.31
N SER A 93 1.89 5.80 21.80
CA SER A 93 0.91 6.05 22.88
C SER A 93 -0.52 5.81 22.43
N VAL A 94 -0.87 6.18 21.19
CA VAL A 94 -2.23 6.00 20.66
C VAL A 94 -2.58 4.51 20.52
N ILE A 95 -1.63 3.71 20.01
CA ILE A 95 -1.82 2.25 19.91
C ILE A 95 -1.78 1.59 21.28
N TRP A 96 -0.96 2.07 22.21
CA TRP A 96 -0.98 1.59 23.59
C TRP A 96 -2.35 1.83 24.24
N GLU A 97 -2.86 3.05 24.17
CA GLU A 97 -4.15 3.44 24.75
C GLU A 97 -5.31 2.65 24.13
N ARG A 98 -5.38 2.55 22.80
CA ARG A 98 -6.52 1.90 22.13
C ARG A 98 -6.39 0.38 22.04
N GLY A 99 -5.16 -0.14 22.05
CA GLY A 99 -4.86 -1.57 21.91
C GLY A 99 -4.67 -2.26 23.26
N VAL A 100 -3.73 -1.78 24.06
CA VAL A 100 -3.34 -2.42 25.33
C VAL A 100 -4.31 -2.05 26.45
N VAL A 101 -4.46 -0.76 26.74
CA VAL A 101 -5.40 -0.28 27.77
C VAL A 101 -6.84 -0.61 27.36
N GLY A 102 -7.16 -0.50 26.08
CA GLY A 102 -8.45 -0.93 25.51
C GLY A 102 -8.72 -2.44 25.57
N GLY A 103 -7.79 -3.25 26.07
CA GLY A 103 -7.97 -4.70 26.27
C GLY A 103 -8.06 -5.52 24.98
N LYS A 104 -7.57 -4.98 23.85
CA LYS A 104 -7.56 -5.68 22.56
C LYS A 104 -6.34 -6.56 22.40
N MET A 105 -5.20 -6.18 22.96
CA MET A 105 -3.95 -6.93 22.89
C MET A 105 -3.12 -6.74 24.15
N ASP A 106 -2.19 -7.66 24.42
CA ASP A 106 -1.21 -7.48 25.50
C ASP A 106 0.01 -6.65 25.05
N GLU A 107 0.88 -6.35 26.00
CA GLU A 107 2.13 -5.61 25.78
C GLU A 107 3.11 -6.33 24.83
N ASN A 108 3.10 -7.67 24.80
CA ASN A 108 3.97 -8.44 23.91
C ASN A 108 3.51 -8.31 22.45
N ARG A 109 2.20 -8.34 22.22
CA ARG A 109 1.61 -8.11 20.91
C ARG A 109 1.79 -6.65 20.47
N PHE A 110 1.71 -5.70 21.40
CA PHE A 110 2.08 -4.31 21.14
C PHE A 110 3.52 -4.17 20.62
N VAL A 111 4.49 -4.83 21.26
CA VAL A 111 5.89 -4.88 20.79
C VAL A 111 5.97 -5.51 19.39
N ALA A 112 5.20 -6.57 19.14
CA ALA A 112 5.20 -7.26 17.84
C ALA A 112 4.73 -6.34 16.69
N VAL A 113 3.59 -5.67 16.85
CA VAL A 113 3.00 -4.83 15.78
C VAL A 113 3.71 -3.49 15.59
N THR A 114 4.40 -2.99 16.62
CA THR A 114 5.10 -1.70 16.57
C THR A 114 6.57 -1.81 16.18
N SER A 115 7.21 -2.99 16.32
CA SER A 115 8.63 -3.19 16.03
C SER A 115 9.00 -4.57 15.48
N SER A 116 8.72 -5.67 16.19
CA SER A 116 9.33 -6.98 15.88
C SER A 116 8.88 -7.52 14.52
N ASN A 117 7.60 -7.35 14.15
CA ASN A 117 7.08 -7.83 12.87
C ASN A 117 7.68 -7.05 11.71
N ALA A 118 7.76 -5.71 11.82
CA ALA A 118 8.43 -4.88 10.83
C ALA A 118 9.91 -5.30 10.66
N ALA A 119 10.63 -5.53 11.76
CA ALA A 119 12.02 -6.01 11.70
C ALA A 119 12.15 -7.38 11.00
N LYS A 120 11.20 -8.30 11.20
CA LYS A 120 11.20 -9.61 10.52
C LYS A 120 10.90 -9.47 9.02
N ILE A 121 9.90 -8.66 8.66
CA ILE A 121 9.50 -8.39 7.27
C ILE A 121 10.64 -7.73 6.49
N HIS A 122 11.33 -6.77 7.10
CA HIS A 122 12.43 -6.01 6.51
C HIS A 122 13.82 -6.63 6.72
N ASN A 123 13.91 -7.89 7.16
CA ASN A 123 15.16 -8.64 7.33
C ASN A 123 16.19 -7.99 8.30
N MET A 124 15.70 -7.34 9.34
CA MET A 124 16.50 -6.69 10.39
C MET A 124 16.45 -7.43 11.73
N TYR A 125 15.55 -8.40 11.88
CA TYR A 125 15.41 -9.17 13.11
C TYR A 125 16.52 -10.23 13.25
N PRO A 126 17.11 -10.46 14.45
CA PRO A 126 16.78 -9.84 15.74
C PRO A 126 17.62 -8.59 16.07
N ARG A 127 18.43 -8.10 15.13
CA ARG A 127 19.27 -6.91 15.34
C ARG A 127 18.44 -5.67 15.71
N LYS A 128 17.22 -5.55 15.17
CA LYS A 128 16.19 -4.60 15.61
C LYS A 128 14.93 -5.32 16.07
N GLY A 129 14.16 -4.65 16.93
CA GLY A 129 12.84 -5.12 17.37
C GLY A 129 12.88 -6.28 18.38
N ARG A 130 14.00 -6.47 19.08
CA ARG A 130 14.13 -7.42 20.19
C ARG A 130 15.22 -6.98 21.19
N ILE A 131 14.96 -7.14 22.47
CA ILE A 131 15.95 -6.93 23.55
C ILE A 131 16.65 -8.26 23.84
N ILE A 132 17.86 -8.43 23.29
CA ILE A 132 18.75 -9.56 23.56
C ILE A 132 20.22 -9.12 23.39
N PRO A 133 21.19 -9.83 24.00
CA PRO A 133 22.60 -9.61 23.70
C PRO A 133 22.89 -9.67 22.19
N GLY A 134 23.65 -8.69 21.68
CA GLY A 134 24.03 -8.57 20.27
C GLY A 134 23.03 -7.80 19.38
N ALA A 135 21.85 -7.42 19.87
CA ALA A 135 20.95 -6.51 19.16
C ALA A 135 21.44 -5.04 19.24
N ASP A 136 21.00 -4.20 18.30
CA ASP A 136 21.24 -2.75 18.38
C ASP A 136 20.53 -2.20 19.63
N ALA A 137 21.20 -1.31 20.36
CA ALA A 137 20.64 -0.64 21.53
C ALA A 137 19.69 0.52 21.13
N ASP A 138 18.61 0.15 20.42
CA ASP A 138 17.45 1.00 20.14
C ASP A 138 16.32 0.58 21.11
N VAL A 139 16.21 1.28 22.24
CA VAL A 139 15.40 0.88 23.40
C VAL A 139 14.55 2.04 23.87
N VAL A 140 13.33 1.75 24.31
CA VAL A 140 12.44 2.73 24.95
C VAL A 140 12.17 2.28 26.37
N VAL A 141 12.41 3.16 27.34
CA VAL A 141 11.88 3.00 28.70
C VAL A 141 10.47 3.56 28.68
N TRP A 142 9.50 2.67 28.77
CA TRP A 142 8.08 2.96 28.63
C TRP A 142 7.40 2.91 29.99
N ASP A 143 6.71 3.98 30.37
CA ASP A 143 5.90 4.03 31.57
C ASP A 143 4.42 3.79 31.21
N PRO A 144 3.86 2.62 31.57
CA PRO A 144 2.48 2.27 31.25
C PRO A 144 1.45 3.01 32.11
N GLU A 145 1.84 3.58 33.25
CA GLU A 145 0.95 4.26 34.20
C GLU A 145 0.95 5.78 34.00
N ALA A 146 2.05 6.34 33.48
CA ALA A 146 2.11 7.74 33.09
C ALA A 146 1.05 8.06 32.02
N THR A 147 0.47 9.26 32.15
CA THR A 147 -0.51 9.76 31.19
C THR A 147 -0.06 11.07 30.55
N ARG A 148 -0.35 11.24 29.26
CA ARG A 148 -0.24 12.52 28.55
C ARG A 148 -1.52 12.81 27.79
N THR A 149 -1.86 14.09 27.65
CA THR A 149 -2.91 14.54 26.73
C THR A 149 -2.24 15.03 25.45
N ILE A 150 -2.59 14.45 24.32
CA ILE A 150 -2.03 14.84 23.02
C ILE A 150 -2.56 16.22 22.64
N SER A 151 -1.67 17.12 22.26
CA SER A 151 -2.03 18.44 21.74
C SER A 151 -1.01 18.96 20.72
N ALA A 152 -1.50 19.60 19.66
CA ALA A 152 -0.69 20.31 18.68
C ALA A 152 0.21 21.38 19.31
N SER A 153 -0.19 21.96 20.45
CA SER A 153 0.62 22.96 21.16
C SER A 153 1.90 22.41 21.81
N THR A 154 1.97 21.08 22.02
CA THR A 154 3.08 20.40 22.71
C THR A 154 3.82 19.40 21.82
N GLN A 155 3.34 19.21 20.58
CA GLN A 155 3.95 18.26 19.67
C GLN A 155 5.25 18.80 19.08
N ILE A 156 6.16 17.87 18.74
CA ILE A 156 7.41 18.16 18.03
C ILE A 156 7.28 17.81 16.55
N GLN A 157 6.38 16.88 16.19
CA GLN A 157 6.10 16.55 14.79
C GLN A 157 5.53 17.76 14.02
N GLY A 158 5.67 17.73 12.69
CA GLY A 158 5.15 18.79 11.84
C GLY A 158 3.62 18.90 11.81
N GLY A 159 3.12 19.98 11.22
CA GLY A 159 1.69 20.29 11.14
C GLY A 159 1.20 21.20 12.27
N ASP A 160 0.15 21.95 11.99
CA ASP A 160 -0.52 22.90 12.89
C ASP A 160 -1.77 22.31 13.57
N ILE A 161 -2.21 21.13 13.14
CA ILE A 161 -3.32 20.37 13.72
C ILE A 161 -2.83 18.95 14.06
N ASN A 162 -3.15 18.46 15.26
CA ASN A 162 -2.95 17.06 15.62
C ASN A 162 -4.27 16.28 15.46
N LEU A 163 -4.22 15.09 14.86
CA LEU A 163 -5.41 14.27 14.66
C LEU A 163 -5.99 13.66 15.94
N TYR A 164 -5.18 13.60 17.00
CA TYR A 164 -5.52 13.01 18.28
C TYR A 164 -5.65 14.10 19.35
N GLU A 165 -5.95 15.34 18.95
CA GLU A 165 -6.10 16.48 19.86
C GLU A 165 -7.02 16.14 21.04
N ASN A 166 -6.57 16.47 22.25
CA ASN A 166 -7.23 16.19 23.52
C ASN A 166 -7.38 14.70 23.89
N MET A 167 -6.77 13.78 23.13
CA MET A 167 -6.75 12.37 23.51
C MET A 167 -5.82 12.16 24.71
N ARG A 168 -6.38 11.75 25.83
CA ARG A 168 -5.60 11.23 26.97
C ARG A 168 -5.10 9.83 26.62
N CYS A 169 -3.79 9.62 26.75
CA CYS A 169 -3.16 8.33 26.56
C CYS A 169 -2.36 7.96 27.80
N HIS A 170 -2.54 6.73 28.28
CA HIS A 170 -1.56 6.05 29.11
C HIS A 170 -0.43 5.52 28.23
N GLY A 171 0.71 5.18 28.83
CA GLY A 171 1.85 4.73 28.07
C GLY A 171 2.61 5.90 27.45
N VAL A 172 3.70 6.30 28.11
CA VAL A 172 4.57 7.38 27.67
C VAL A 172 6.01 6.89 27.61
N ALA A 173 6.72 7.27 26.55
CA ALA A 173 8.16 7.05 26.47
C ALA A 173 8.85 8.02 27.44
N LEU A 174 9.41 7.52 28.55
CA LEU A 174 10.20 8.33 29.48
C LEU A 174 11.59 8.60 28.94
N VAL A 175 12.22 7.54 28.41
CA VAL A 175 13.57 7.59 27.84
C VAL A 175 13.56 6.89 26.49
N THR A 176 14.15 7.51 25.48
CA THR A 176 14.46 6.85 24.21
C THR A 176 15.97 6.77 24.05
N ILE A 177 16.46 5.56 23.83
CA ILE A 177 17.85 5.25 23.55
C ILE A 177 17.93 4.82 22.09
N SER A 178 18.82 5.45 21.32
CA SER A 178 19.12 5.02 19.96
C SER A 178 20.61 4.80 19.82
N ARG A 179 20.99 3.64 19.24
CA ARG A 179 22.38 3.22 19.05
C ARG A 179 23.22 3.32 20.35
N GLY A 180 22.59 3.02 21.49
CA GLY A 180 23.24 3.03 22.80
C GLY A 180 23.43 4.42 23.42
N ARG A 181 22.80 5.47 22.88
CA ARG A 181 22.83 6.83 23.42
C ARG A 181 21.43 7.28 23.81
N VAL A 182 21.29 7.89 24.98
CA VAL A 182 20.04 8.57 25.37
C VAL A 182 19.84 9.76 24.44
N VAL A 183 18.75 9.75 23.69
CA VAL A 183 18.39 10.81 22.71
C VAL A 183 17.15 11.60 23.13
N TYR A 184 16.38 11.07 24.08
CA TYR A 184 15.23 11.73 24.67
C TYR A 184 15.09 11.27 26.11
N GLU A 185 14.92 12.21 27.03
CA GLU A 185 14.70 11.96 28.45
C GLU A 185 13.98 13.15 29.08
N ASN A 186 13.00 12.91 29.95
CA ASN A 186 12.29 13.95 30.71
C ASN A 186 11.74 15.11 29.86
N GLY A 187 11.23 14.82 28.66
CA GLY A 187 10.70 15.85 27.75
C GLY A 187 11.76 16.55 26.89
N ALA A 188 13.06 16.34 27.14
CA ALA A 188 14.14 16.98 26.40
C ALA A 188 14.70 16.06 25.31
N PHE A 189 14.80 16.57 24.09
CA PHE A 189 15.46 15.90 22.97
C PHE A 189 16.92 16.32 22.87
N MET A 190 17.82 15.35 22.77
CA MET A 190 19.27 15.53 22.84
C MET A 190 19.97 14.63 21.81
N CYS A 191 19.92 15.02 20.53
CA CYS A 191 20.57 14.26 19.46
C CYS A 191 21.04 15.21 18.35
N ALA A 192 22.27 15.00 17.87
CA ALA A 192 22.81 15.77 16.74
C ALA A 192 22.21 15.25 15.42
N GLU A 193 21.94 16.17 14.50
CA GLU A 193 21.56 15.83 13.12
C GLU A 193 22.60 14.90 12.48
N GLY A 194 22.16 13.91 11.70
CA GLY A 194 23.03 12.93 11.07
C GLY A 194 23.52 11.79 11.98
N SER A 195 23.09 11.74 13.26
CA SER A 195 23.43 10.62 14.15
C SER A 195 22.80 9.27 13.74
N GLY A 196 21.72 9.31 12.96
CA GLY A 196 21.11 8.12 12.35
C GLY A 196 21.95 7.58 11.20
N SER A 197 21.86 6.27 10.94
CA SER A 197 22.58 5.62 9.84
C SER A 197 21.64 4.80 8.98
N PHE A 198 21.87 4.81 7.66
CA PHE A 198 21.20 3.89 6.74
C PHE A 198 21.45 2.43 7.14
N PHE A 199 20.42 1.59 7.04
CA PHE A 199 20.51 0.15 7.28
C PHE A 199 20.29 -0.60 5.95
N PRO A 200 21.33 -1.22 5.38
CA PRO A 200 21.16 -2.06 4.19
C PRO A 200 20.30 -3.28 4.50
N MET A 201 19.14 -3.37 3.85
CA MET A 201 18.23 -4.52 3.99
C MET A 201 18.63 -5.60 3.00
N ARG A 202 19.02 -6.78 3.49
CA ARG A 202 19.32 -7.94 2.64
C ARG A 202 18.04 -8.49 2.01
N THR A 203 18.14 -8.92 0.75
CA THR A 203 17.04 -9.59 0.04
C THR A 203 16.69 -10.94 0.66
N TYR A 204 15.54 -11.49 0.28
CA TYR A 204 15.04 -12.81 0.71
C TYR A 204 14.93 -12.99 2.24
N PRO A 205 14.16 -12.15 2.95
CA PRO A 205 13.88 -12.38 4.36
C PRO A 205 13.29 -13.77 4.60
N ASP A 206 13.94 -14.57 5.44
CA ASP A 206 13.51 -15.93 5.79
C ASP A 206 12.06 -15.96 6.29
N TYR A 207 11.66 -14.95 7.05
CA TYR A 207 10.31 -14.81 7.59
C TYR A 207 9.23 -14.85 6.48
N LEU A 208 9.52 -14.29 5.30
CA LEU A 208 8.61 -14.28 4.15
C LEU A 208 8.88 -15.46 3.20
N TYR A 209 10.14 -15.65 2.80
CA TYR A 209 10.51 -16.50 1.66
C TYR A 209 10.65 -17.98 2.00
N LYS A 210 10.97 -18.35 3.25
CA LYS A 210 11.19 -19.75 3.64
C LYS A 210 9.99 -20.63 3.31
N LYS A 211 8.77 -20.13 3.59
CA LYS A 211 7.52 -20.84 3.28
C LYS A 211 7.21 -20.84 1.79
N MET A 212 7.54 -19.76 1.07
CA MET A 212 7.30 -19.66 -0.37
C MET A 212 8.17 -20.64 -1.16
N ILE A 213 9.44 -20.78 -0.81
CA ILE A 213 10.36 -21.75 -1.43
C ILE A 213 9.81 -23.17 -1.28
N GLN A 214 9.32 -23.54 -0.10
CA GLN A 214 8.74 -24.86 0.11
C GLN A 214 7.44 -25.05 -0.66
N LYS A 215 6.60 -24.02 -0.72
CA LYS A 215 5.34 -24.03 -1.48
C LYS A 215 5.58 -24.21 -2.97
N GLU A 216 6.57 -23.52 -3.54
CA GLU A 216 6.92 -23.60 -4.96
C GLU A 216 7.36 -25.01 -5.35
N LYS A 217 8.15 -25.67 -4.50
CA LYS A 217 8.56 -27.08 -4.71
C LYS A 217 7.39 -28.05 -4.78
N ILE A 218 6.29 -27.75 -4.09
CA ILE A 218 5.11 -28.63 -3.99
C ILE A 218 4.10 -28.31 -5.10
N LEU A 219 4.00 -27.05 -5.54
CA LEU A 219 3.04 -26.59 -6.53
C LEU A 219 3.41 -26.94 -7.99
N SER A 220 4.23 -27.96 -8.21
CA SER A 220 4.49 -28.46 -9.55
C SER A 220 3.19 -28.96 -10.19
N LEU A 221 2.65 -28.18 -11.12
CA LEU A 221 1.50 -28.59 -11.91
C LEU A 221 1.90 -29.81 -12.74
N LYS A 222 1.17 -30.90 -12.56
CA LYS A 222 1.35 -32.10 -13.37
C LYS A 222 0.39 -32.03 -14.54
N CYS A 223 0.91 -32.13 -15.76
CA CYS A 223 0.06 -32.39 -16.91
C CYS A 223 -0.65 -33.74 -16.71
N VAL A 224 -1.87 -33.84 -17.21
CA VAL A 224 -2.51 -35.14 -17.37
C VAL A 224 -1.86 -35.79 -18.58
N ASP A 225 -1.16 -36.89 -18.35
CA ASP A 225 -0.60 -37.68 -19.44
C ASP A 225 -1.73 -38.28 -20.28
N ARG A 226 -1.70 -38.02 -21.58
CA ARG A 226 -2.72 -38.47 -22.53
C ARG A 226 -2.02 -38.97 -23.77
N THR A 227 -2.54 -40.07 -24.33
CA THR A 227 -2.20 -40.43 -25.70
C THR A 227 -2.56 -39.26 -26.62
N PRO A 228 -1.71 -38.90 -27.59
CA PRO A 228 -2.04 -37.87 -28.57
C PRO A 228 -3.37 -38.21 -29.27
N TYR A 229 -4.24 -37.22 -29.45
CA TYR A 229 -5.48 -37.39 -30.18
C TYR A 229 -5.17 -37.67 -31.65
N GLN A 230 -5.64 -38.83 -32.15
CA GLN A 230 -5.44 -39.28 -33.54
C GLN A 230 -6.74 -39.25 -34.36
N GLY A 231 -7.84 -38.71 -33.80
CA GLY A 231 -9.11 -38.65 -34.50
C GLY A 231 -9.20 -37.48 -35.48
N ASP A 232 -10.23 -37.48 -36.31
CA ASP A 232 -10.48 -36.41 -37.28
C ASP A 232 -10.89 -35.11 -36.57
N VAL A 233 -10.25 -34.01 -36.95
CA VAL A 233 -10.63 -32.66 -36.50
C VAL A 233 -11.56 -32.05 -37.54
N ALA A 234 -12.74 -31.60 -37.12
CA ALA A 234 -13.68 -30.93 -38.01
C ALA A 234 -13.06 -29.65 -38.60
N VAL A 235 -13.08 -29.52 -39.92
CA VAL A 235 -12.67 -28.30 -40.61
C VAL A 235 -13.88 -27.37 -40.69
N VAL A 236 -13.84 -26.25 -39.96
CA VAL A 236 -14.88 -25.22 -40.06
C VAL A 236 -14.58 -24.37 -41.29
N VAL A 237 -15.28 -24.63 -42.39
CA VAL A 237 -15.17 -23.78 -43.59
C VAL A 237 -16.15 -22.61 -43.44
N ASN A 238 -15.62 -21.42 -43.12
CA ASN A 238 -16.42 -20.20 -43.17
C ASN A 238 -16.75 -19.86 -44.62
N ALA A 239 -17.93 -20.30 -45.09
CA ALA A 239 -18.42 -20.06 -46.45
C ALA A 239 -18.90 -18.61 -46.64
N GLY A 240 -17.97 -17.65 -46.66
CA GLY A 240 -18.18 -16.35 -47.26
C GLY A 240 -18.17 -16.48 -48.78
N LYS A 241 -19.32 -16.82 -49.38
CA LYS A 241 -19.55 -16.92 -50.83
C LYS A 241 -18.92 -15.72 -51.59
N LYS A 242 -18.02 -16.00 -52.52
CA LYS A 242 -17.68 -15.10 -53.64
C LYS A 242 -18.22 -15.69 -54.92
N GLU A 243 -19.46 -15.32 -55.24
CA GLU A 243 -19.97 -15.35 -56.61
C GLU A 243 -20.78 -14.08 -56.85
N THR A 244 -20.17 -13.11 -57.51
CA THR A 244 -20.87 -12.23 -58.45
C THR A 244 -19.87 -11.83 -59.55
N GLY A 245 -20.32 -12.01 -60.79
CA GLY A 245 -19.53 -12.02 -62.01
C GLY A 245 -18.93 -10.67 -62.43
N SER A 246 -18.27 -10.72 -63.58
CA SER A 246 -17.51 -9.65 -64.22
C SER A 246 -18.29 -8.32 -64.29
N PRO A 247 -17.69 -7.18 -63.87
CA PRO A 247 -18.32 -5.88 -64.08
C PRO A 247 -18.22 -5.49 -65.55
N LEU A 248 -19.38 -5.20 -66.16
CA LEU A 248 -19.46 -4.39 -67.38
C LEU A 248 -18.92 -2.98 -67.10
N ALA A 249 -18.34 -2.38 -68.14
CA ALA A 249 -17.66 -1.10 -68.12
C ALA A 249 -18.53 0.05 -67.58
N ASP A 250 -17.84 1.05 -67.03
CA ASP A 250 -18.33 2.35 -66.54
C ASP A 250 -18.85 2.41 -65.09
N THR A 251 -17.92 2.39 -64.12
CA THR A 251 -18.07 3.17 -62.86
C THR A 251 -16.71 3.43 -62.18
N PRO A 252 -16.45 4.64 -61.63
CA PRO A 252 -15.14 4.98 -61.07
C PRO A 252 -14.82 4.20 -59.79
N THR A 253 -13.61 3.64 -59.73
CA THR A 253 -13.07 2.89 -58.60
C THR A 253 -12.72 3.79 -57.42
N ARG A 254 -13.53 3.76 -56.35
CA ARG A 254 -13.12 4.22 -55.01
C ARG A 254 -12.62 3.01 -54.20
N PRO A 255 -11.41 3.03 -53.62
CA PRO A 255 -10.93 1.93 -52.79
C PRO A 255 -11.78 1.84 -51.52
N SER A 256 -12.50 0.73 -51.38
CA SER A 256 -13.15 0.35 -50.13
C SER A 256 -12.09 -0.13 -49.14
N THR A 257 -11.80 0.63 -48.08
CA THR A 257 -11.05 0.15 -46.90
C THR A 257 -11.96 -0.64 -45.96
N ARG A 258 -12.75 -1.58 -46.50
CA ARG A 258 -13.39 -2.62 -45.70
C ARG A 258 -12.57 -3.89 -45.81
N HIS A 259 -11.85 -4.21 -44.74
CA HIS A 259 -11.46 -5.59 -44.47
C HIS A 259 -12.74 -6.42 -44.35
N GLY A 260 -13.19 -6.98 -45.48
CA GLY A 260 -14.21 -8.01 -45.55
C GLY A 260 -13.64 -9.33 -45.06
N GLY A 261 -13.21 -9.37 -43.80
CA GLY A 261 -12.80 -10.58 -43.11
C GLY A 261 -13.85 -10.92 -42.07
N VAL A 262 -14.66 -11.93 -42.34
CA VAL A 262 -15.38 -12.64 -41.28
C VAL A 262 -14.29 -13.24 -40.38
N ARG A 263 -14.24 -12.82 -39.10
CA ARG A 263 -13.26 -13.35 -38.15
C ARG A 263 -13.61 -14.81 -37.85
N ASP A 264 -12.69 -15.71 -38.18
CA ASP A 264 -12.64 -17.01 -37.52
C ASP A 264 -12.04 -16.81 -36.12
N LEU A 265 -12.77 -17.22 -35.08
CA LEU A 265 -12.31 -17.12 -33.69
C LEU A 265 -11.27 -18.21 -33.35
N HIS A 266 -11.15 -19.26 -34.18
CA HIS A 266 -10.27 -20.40 -33.95
C HIS A 266 -8.96 -20.33 -34.74
N GLU A 267 -8.93 -19.64 -35.89
CA GLU A 267 -7.69 -19.33 -36.61
C GLU A 267 -7.21 -17.90 -36.30
N SER A 268 -6.65 -17.74 -35.10
CA SER A 268 -5.81 -16.57 -34.83
C SER A 268 -4.44 -16.79 -35.45
N SER A 269 -4.13 -16.08 -36.54
CA SER A 269 -2.81 -16.08 -37.20
C SER A 269 -1.72 -15.33 -36.40
N PHE A 270 -1.91 -15.16 -35.09
CA PHE A 270 -0.95 -14.48 -34.22
C PHE A 270 0.16 -15.45 -33.81
N SER A 271 1.23 -15.50 -34.59
CA SER A 271 2.50 -16.12 -34.18
C SER A 271 3.46 -15.04 -33.67
N LEU A 272 3.89 -15.14 -32.41
CA LEU A 272 4.92 -14.28 -31.82
C LEU A 272 6.34 -14.84 -32.02
N SER A 273 6.56 -15.67 -33.05
CA SER A 273 7.90 -16.18 -33.38
C SER A 273 8.37 -15.61 -34.72
N GLY A 274 9.05 -14.46 -34.64
CA GLY A 274 9.74 -13.80 -35.74
C GLY A 274 10.34 -12.48 -35.26
N ALA A 275 11.56 -12.15 -35.69
CA ALA A 275 12.18 -10.87 -35.38
C ALA A 275 11.27 -9.72 -35.85
N GLN A 276 10.93 -8.80 -34.96
CA GLN A 276 10.12 -7.62 -35.28
C GLN A 276 10.99 -6.57 -35.96
N ILE A 277 10.37 -5.79 -36.85
CA ILE A 277 11.06 -4.86 -37.76
C ILE A 277 11.85 -3.76 -37.03
N ASP A 278 11.60 -3.58 -35.73
CA ASP A 278 12.19 -2.59 -34.85
C ASP A 278 13.12 -3.19 -33.77
N ASP A 279 13.42 -4.49 -33.81
CA ASP A 279 14.31 -5.17 -32.85
C ASP A 279 15.75 -4.60 -32.85
N HIS A 280 16.15 -3.91 -33.92
CA HIS A 280 17.44 -3.22 -34.02
C HIS A 280 17.44 -1.77 -33.51
N VAL A 281 16.30 -1.25 -33.05
CA VAL A 281 16.17 0.11 -32.54
C VAL A 281 16.37 0.11 -31.01
N PRO A 282 17.39 0.82 -30.46
CA PRO A 282 17.61 0.85 -29.02
C PRO A 282 16.40 1.48 -28.30
N LYS A 283 15.76 0.71 -27.39
CA LYS A 283 14.61 1.17 -26.61
C LYS A 283 15.00 2.34 -25.70
N ARG A 284 14.48 3.54 -25.98
CA ARG A 284 14.44 4.63 -24.99
C ARG A 284 13.54 4.24 -23.83
N ALA A 285 14.00 4.45 -22.61
CA ALA A 285 13.22 4.22 -21.40
C ALA A 285 11.93 5.08 -21.42
N SER A 286 10.79 4.40 -21.36
CA SER A 286 9.45 4.88 -21.02
C SER A 286 8.93 6.14 -21.74
N ALA A 287 8.14 5.93 -22.81
CA ALA A 287 7.10 6.88 -23.18
C ALA A 287 5.77 6.44 -22.56
N ARG A 288 5.19 7.27 -21.67
CA ARG A 288 3.80 7.11 -21.22
C ARG A 288 2.88 7.34 -22.42
N ILE A 289 2.13 6.32 -22.83
CA ILE A 289 1.06 6.48 -23.81
C ILE A 289 -0.14 7.09 -23.09
N LEU A 290 -0.33 8.40 -23.26
CA LEU A 290 -1.61 9.07 -23.04
C LEU A 290 -2.44 8.89 -24.32
N ALA A 291 -3.58 8.21 -24.19
CA ALA A 291 -4.58 7.94 -25.23
C ALA A 291 -4.19 6.90 -26.31
N PRO A 292 -4.61 5.63 -26.18
CA PRO A 292 -4.62 4.71 -27.31
C PRO A 292 -5.69 5.14 -28.35
N PRO A 293 -5.50 4.83 -29.64
CA PRO A 293 -6.42 5.24 -30.69
C PRO A 293 -7.71 4.43 -30.60
N GLY A 294 -8.76 5.04 -30.05
CA GLY A 294 -10.05 4.40 -29.86
C GLY A 294 -10.96 5.07 -28.82
N GLY A 295 -11.32 6.33 -29.05
CA GLY A 295 -12.56 6.91 -28.49
C GLY A 295 -12.48 7.51 -27.08
N ARG A 296 -12.86 8.80 -26.99
CA ARG A 296 -13.31 9.46 -25.76
C ARG A 296 -14.63 8.83 -25.31
N SER A 297 -14.76 8.44 -24.04
CA SER A 297 -16.06 8.28 -23.38
C SER A 297 -16.31 9.50 -22.49
N SER A 298 -17.06 10.47 -23.01
CA SER A 298 -17.84 11.37 -22.17
C SER A 298 -19.08 10.64 -21.72
N GLY A 299 -19.21 10.37 -20.43
CA GLY A 299 -20.38 9.74 -19.83
C GLY A 299 -20.40 9.98 -18.34
N ILE A 300 -21.22 10.95 -17.95
CA ILE A 300 -21.66 11.21 -16.58
C ILE A 300 -22.55 10.02 -16.16
N TRP A 301 -22.21 9.34 -15.06
CA TRP A 301 -23.10 8.79 -14.02
C TRP A 301 -22.24 8.43 -12.80
#